data_AF-A0A965X300-F1
#
_entry.id   AF-A0A965X300-F1
#
_cell.length_a   1.000
_cell.length_b   1.000
_cell.length_c   1.000
_cell.angle_alpha   90.00
_cell.angle_beta   90.00
_cell.angle_gamma   90.00
#
_symmetry.space_group_name_H-M   'P 1'
#
loop_
_entity.id
_entity.type
_entity.pdbx_description
1 polymer ?
#
loop_
_entity_poly.entity_id
_entity_poly.type
_entity_poly.pdbx_seq_one_letter_code
_entity_poly.pdbx_strand_id
1 'polypeptide(L)'
;MEENEYIEIQKAGNRNPFKLPENYFEEFAARMDEMAADTPKEVKRFIIRPWMYGAAASLAGVLLMGQVYLSDNKKQKLASENYDTYVLSQVNESSIIDYYLASETEK
;
A
#
# COMPACT_ATOMS: atom_id res chain seq x y z
N MET A 1 31.67 -19.38 30.70
CA MET A 1 30.40 -20.11 30.46
C MET A 1 30.54 -21.37 31.27
N GLU A 2 29.79 -21.51 32.35
CA GLU A 2 29.88 -22.70 33.20
C GLU A 2 29.16 -23.85 32.51
N GLU A 3 29.83 -24.99 32.46
CA GLU A 3 29.37 -26.21 31.81
C GLU A 3 28.30 -26.86 32.71
N ASN A 4 27.06 -26.93 32.23
CA ASN A 4 25.97 -27.51 33.00
C ASN A 4 26.09 -29.03 33.02
N GLU A 5 26.74 -29.57 34.07
CA GLU A 5 26.82 -31.00 34.32
C GLU A 5 25.46 -31.53 34.81
N TYR A 6 24.82 -32.39 34.00
CA TYR A 6 23.51 -32.94 34.33
C TYR A 6 23.64 -34.08 35.35
N ILE A 7 22.86 -34.02 36.43
CA ILE A 7 22.83 -35.07 37.47
C ILE A 7 21.99 -36.25 36.97
N GLU A 8 22.61 -37.41 36.78
CA GLU A 8 21.90 -38.66 36.55
C GLU A 8 21.20 -39.13 37.84
N ILE A 9 19.85 -39.10 37.85
CA ILE A 9 19.00 -39.42 39.02
C ILE A 9 19.36 -40.79 39.64
N GLN A 10 19.76 -41.76 38.81
CA GLN A 10 20.14 -43.11 39.25
C GLN A 10 21.42 -43.13 40.12
N LYS A 11 22.32 -42.15 39.97
CA LYS A 11 23.57 -42.05 40.74
C LYS A 11 23.40 -41.31 42.08
N ALA A 12 22.30 -40.59 42.29
CA ALA A 12 22.08 -39.80 43.50
C ALA A 12 21.75 -40.67 44.74
N GLY A 13 21.28 -41.91 44.54
CA GLY A 13 20.94 -42.83 45.62
C GLY A 13 19.85 -42.25 46.53
N ASN A 14 20.09 -42.24 47.86
CA ASN A 14 19.16 -41.72 48.86
C ASN A 14 19.46 -40.26 49.28
N ARG A 15 20.36 -39.57 48.56
CA ARG A 15 20.70 -38.16 48.84
C ARG A 15 19.74 -37.27 48.04
N ASN A 16 19.23 -36.20 48.63
CA ASN A 16 18.39 -35.24 47.91
C ASN A 16 19.28 -34.35 47.00
N PRO A 17 19.21 -34.49 45.67
CA PRO A 17 20.00 -33.68 44.75
C PRO A 17 19.36 -32.33 44.45
N PHE A 18 18.13 -32.10 44.89
CA PHE A 18 17.38 -30.88 44.62
C PHE A 18 17.48 -29.95 45.84
N LYS A 19 18.19 -28.84 45.67
CA LYS A 19 18.20 -27.74 46.62
C LYS A 19 17.74 -26.47 45.92
N LEU A 20 16.78 -25.78 46.54
CA LEU A 20 16.37 -24.47 46.08
C LEU A 20 17.47 -23.45 46.41
N PRO A 21 17.74 -22.50 45.51
CA PRO A 21 18.54 -21.33 45.84
C PRO A 21 17.92 -20.55 47.01
N GLU A 22 18.75 -19.81 47.73
CA GLU A 22 18.26 -18.87 48.73
C GLU A 22 17.39 -17.80 48.05
N ASN A 23 16.30 -17.41 48.71
CA ASN A 23 15.35 -16.40 48.23
C ASN A 23 14.68 -16.68 46.87
N TYR A 24 14.63 -17.94 46.41
CA TYR A 24 14.04 -18.31 45.12
C TYR A 24 12.60 -17.78 44.96
N PHE A 25 11.78 -17.91 46.00
CA PHE A 25 10.37 -17.55 45.94
C PHE A 25 10.16 -16.03 45.97
N GLU A 26 10.96 -15.32 46.75
CA GLU A 26 10.94 -13.87 46.89
C GLU A 26 11.34 -13.20 45.58
N GLU A 27 12.45 -13.64 44.96
CA GLU A 27 12.87 -13.13 43.66
C GLU A 27 11.89 -13.53 42.54
N PHE A 28 11.31 -14.73 42.61
CA PHE A 28 10.33 -15.17 41.63
C PHE A 28 9.07 -14.30 41.67
N ALA A 29 8.54 -14.02 42.86
CA ALA A 29 7.41 -13.13 43.03
C ALA A 29 7.71 -11.71 42.51
N ALA A 30 8.87 -11.16 42.87
CA ALA A 30 9.29 -9.84 42.40
C ALA A 30 9.40 -9.76 40.87
N ARG A 31 9.96 -10.79 40.21
CA ARG A 31 10.04 -10.86 38.74
C ARG A 31 8.65 -11.01 38.09
N MET A 32 7.75 -11.77 38.72
CA MET A 32 6.39 -11.93 38.21
C MET A 32 5.59 -10.64 38.30
N ASP A 33 5.73 -9.88 39.39
CA ASP A 33 5.10 -8.57 39.54
C ASP A 33 5.65 -7.57 38.51
N GLU A 34 6.95 -7.58 38.23
CA GLU A 34 7.55 -6.73 37.19
C GLU A 34 7.04 -7.08 35.78
N MET A 35 6.85 -8.37 35.48
CA MET A 35 6.32 -8.82 34.18
C MET A 35 4.81 -8.56 34.04
N ALA A 36 4.06 -8.65 35.14
CA ALA A 36 2.62 -8.39 35.18
C ALA A 36 2.28 -6.90 35.28
N ALA A 37 3.25 -6.06 35.66
CA ALA A 37 3.09 -4.63 35.65
C ALA A 37 2.81 -4.15 34.22
N ASP A 38 1.58 -3.68 33.99
CA ASP A 38 1.15 -3.04 32.74
C ASP A 38 1.83 -1.67 32.64
N THR A 39 3.13 -1.70 32.37
CA THR A 39 3.88 -0.49 32.09
C THR A 39 3.37 0.05 30.76
N PRO A 40 2.89 1.30 30.71
CA PRO A 40 2.36 1.87 29.49
C PRO A 40 3.48 1.88 28.46
N LYS A 41 3.43 0.95 27.49
CA LYS A 41 4.36 0.92 26.37
C LYS A 41 4.28 2.28 25.72
N GLU A 42 5.42 2.97 25.64
CA GLU A 42 5.53 4.25 24.95
C GLU A 42 5.15 4.05 23.48
N VAL A 43 3.87 4.25 23.17
CA VAL A 43 3.39 4.32 21.80
C VAL A 43 3.99 5.56 21.19
N LYS A 44 5.01 5.37 20.36
CA LYS A 44 5.59 6.43 19.55
C LYS A 44 4.49 6.98 18.65
N ARG A 45 3.90 8.10 19.05
CA ARG A 45 2.92 8.82 18.24
C ARG A 45 3.65 9.42 17.04
N PHE A 46 3.26 9.00 15.84
CA PHE A 46 3.74 9.60 14.60
C PHE A 46 3.14 11.01 14.47
N ILE A 47 3.93 12.02 14.84
CA ILE A 47 3.57 13.42 14.66
C ILE A 47 4.07 13.84 13.29
N ILE A 48 3.14 14.09 12.38
CA ILE A 48 3.42 14.57 11.03
C ILE A 48 3.71 16.07 11.11
N ARG A 49 4.79 16.54 10.43
CA ARG A 49 5.15 17.95 10.44
C ARG A 49 4.12 18.80 9.67
N PRO A 50 3.77 20.02 10.14
CA PRO A 50 2.75 20.86 9.50
C PRO A 50 2.96 21.12 7.99
N TRP A 51 4.22 21.22 7.54
CA TRP A 51 4.52 21.46 6.12
C TRP A 51 4.18 20.28 5.21
N MET A 52 4.13 19.05 5.74
CA MET A 52 3.78 17.86 4.96
C MET A 52 2.33 17.89 4.48
N TYR A 53 1.42 18.56 5.21
CA TYR A 53 0.04 18.76 4.76
C TYR A 53 -0.01 19.66 3.52
N GLY A 54 0.80 20.72 3.49
CA GLY A 54 0.91 21.60 2.32
C GLY A 54 1.45 20.87 1.10
N ALA A 55 2.51 20.07 1.28
CA ALA A 55 3.06 19.24 0.21
C ALA A 55 2.04 18.23 -0.31
N ALA A 56 1.35 17.50 0.58
CA ALA A 56 0.34 16.51 0.20
C ALA A 56 -0.87 17.15 -0.53
N ALA A 57 -1.37 18.29 -0.04
CA ALA A 57 -2.47 19.00 -0.66
C ALA A 57 -2.11 19.51 -2.08
N SER A 58 -0.88 20.00 -2.25
CA SER A 58 -0.41 20.47 -3.57
C SER A 58 -0.33 19.35 -4.60
N LEU A 59 0.20 18.18 -4.21
CA LEU A 59 0.25 16.99 -5.06
C LEU A 59 -1.15 16.49 -5.42
N ALA A 60 -2.05 16.41 -4.44
CA ALA A 60 -3.44 16.02 -4.69
C ALA A 60 -4.14 16.99 -5.64
N GLY A 61 -3.91 18.30 -5.50
CA GLY A 61 -4.44 19.33 -6.39
C GLY A 61 -3.99 19.17 -7.84
N VAL A 62 -2.69 18.94 -8.08
CA VAL A 62 -2.15 18.72 -9.42
C VAL A 62 -2.73 17.45 -10.06
N LEU A 63 -2.87 16.36 -9.30
CA LEU A 63 -3.47 15.13 -9.79
C LEU A 63 -4.94 15.32 -10.18
N LEU A 64 -5.73 16.01 -9.34
CA LEU A 64 -7.14 16.29 -9.63
C LEU A 64 -7.29 17.20 -10.86
N MET A 65 -6.50 18.28 -10.96
CA MET A 65 -6.51 19.16 -12.14
C MET A 65 -6.09 18.41 -13.41
N GLY A 66 -5.06 17.55 -13.33
CA GLY A 66 -4.64 16.71 -14.44
C GLY A 66 -5.74 15.76 -14.93
N GLN A 67 -6.50 15.16 -14.01
CA GLN A 67 -7.64 14.30 -14.36
C GLN A 67 -8.76 15.07 -15.08
N VAL A 68 -9.11 16.26 -14.60
CA VAL A 68 -10.12 17.12 -15.24
C VAL A 68 -9.67 17.50 -16.66
N TYR A 69 -8.43 17.98 -16.80
CA TYR A 69 -7.87 18.38 -18.09
C TYR A 69 -7.87 17.22 -19.11
N LEU A 70 -7.45 16.03 -18.71
CA LEU A 70 -7.45 14.86 -19.60
C LEU A 70 -8.88 14.41 -19.96
N SER A 71 -9.85 14.56 -19.06
CA SER A 71 -11.25 14.21 -19.30
C SER A 71 -11.89 15.15 -20.32
N ASP A 72 -11.63 16.45 -20.24
CA ASP A 72 -12.16 17.44 -21.19
C ASP A 72 -11.56 17.27 -22.59
N ASN A 73 -10.24 17.05 -22.68
CA ASN A 73 -9.59 16.75 -23.96
C ASN A 73 -10.12 15.46 -24.60
N LYS A 74 -10.42 14.43 -23.80
CA LYS A 74 -11.06 13.20 -24.29
C LYS A 74 -12.48 13.46 -24.81
N LYS A 75 -13.30 14.22 -24.09
CA LYS A 75 -14.67 14.57 -24.53
C LYS A 75 -14.67 15.35 -25.84
N GLN A 76 -13.77 16.33 -25.99
CA GLN A 76 -13.66 17.13 -27.22
C GLN A 76 -13.19 16.27 -28.41
N LYS A 77 -12.20 15.39 -28.20
CA LYS A 77 -11.74 14.46 -29.24
C LYS A 77 -12.84 13.49 -29.68
N LEU A 78 -13.56 12.90 -28.72
CA LEU A 78 -14.69 12.01 -29.01
C LEU A 78 -15.83 12.74 -29.73
N ALA A 79 -16.11 14.00 -29.38
CA ALA A 79 -17.12 14.81 -30.07
C ALA A 79 -16.74 15.08 -31.53
N SER A 80 -15.46 15.34 -31.81
CA SER A 80 -14.94 15.49 -33.18
C SER A 80 -15.05 14.21 -33.99
N GLU A 81 -14.60 13.08 -33.43
CA GLU A 81 -14.66 11.77 -34.11
C GLU A 81 -16.11 11.36 -34.43
N ASN A 82 -17.04 11.64 -33.52
CA ASN A 82 -18.47 11.39 -33.74
C ASN A 82 -19.07 12.29 -34.82
N TYR A 83 -18.66 13.57 -34.89
CA TYR A 83 -19.11 14.49 -35.93
C TYR A 83 -18.63 14.06 -37.32
N ASP A 84 -17.35 13.72 -37.45
CA ASP A 84 -16.78 13.25 -38.71
C ASP A 84 -17.47 11.97 -39.19
N THR A 85 -17.74 11.03 -38.26
CA THR A 85 -18.49 9.80 -38.55
C THR A 85 -19.91 10.08 -39.03
N TYR A 86 -20.62 11.03 -38.38
CA TYR A 86 -21.97 11.42 -38.77
C TYR A 86 -22.02 12.05 -40.17
N VAL A 87 -21.08 12.94 -40.50
CA VAL A 87 -20.99 13.56 -41.83
C VAL A 87 -20.73 12.49 -42.90
N LEU A 88 -19.78 11.58 -42.66
CA LEU A 88 -19.45 10.51 -43.61
C LEU A 88 -20.61 9.54 -43.84
N SER A 89 -21.40 9.23 -42.80
CA SER A 89 -22.56 8.34 -42.93
C SER A 89 -23.70 8.90 -43.79
N GLN A 90 -23.75 10.22 -44.00
CA GLN A 90 -24.75 10.88 -44.84
C GLN A 90 -24.35 10.91 -46.32
N VAL A 91 -23.06 10.74 -46.63
CA VAL A 91 -22.58 10.74 -48.01
C VAL A 91 -22.95 9.41 -48.65
N ASN A 92 -23.62 9.47 -49.79
CA ASN A 92 -23.99 8.27 -50.55
C ASN A 92 -22.73 7.69 -51.21
N GLU A 93 -22.42 6.43 -50.93
CA GLU A 93 -21.26 5.71 -51.46
C GLU A 93 -21.18 5.76 -53.00
N SER A 94 -22.32 5.71 -53.70
CA SER A 94 -22.38 5.81 -55.17
C SER A 94 -21.85 7.16 -55.68
N SER A 95 -22.13 8.26 -54.97
CA SER A 95 -21.71 9.60 -55.37
C SER A 95 -20.19 9.81 -55.23
N ILE A 96 -19.55 9.07 -54.31
CA ILE A 96 -18.10 9.07 -54.14
C ILE A 96 -17.44 8.38 -55.33
N ILE A 97 -17.98 7.23 -55.75
CA ILE A 97 -17.47 6.48 -56.91
C ILE A 97 -17.60 7.31 -58.19
N ASP A 98 -18.75 7.96 -58.39
CA ASP A 98 -18.98 8.81 -59.56
C ASP A 98 -18.01 10.00 -59.60
N TYR A 99 -17.68 10.60 -58.45
CA TYR A 99 -16.68 11.67 -58.37
C TYR A 99 -15.28 11.21 -58.77
N TYR A 100 -14.84 10.03 -58.31
CA TYR A 100 -13.54 9.47 -58.70
C TYR A 100 -13.51 9.13 -60.20
N LEU A 101 -14.56 8.50 -60.73
CA LEU A 101 -14.65 8.17 -62.16
C LEU A 101 -14.67 9.42 -63.04
N ALA A 102 -15.43 10.46 -62.65
CA ALA A 102 -15.47 11.72 -63.39
C ALA A 102 -14.09 12.40 -63.43
N SER A 103 -13.36 12.41 -62.30
CA SER A 103 -12.01 12.98 -62.23
C SER A 103 -10.97 12.25 -63.08
N GLU A 104 -11.19 10.97 -63.35
CA GLU A 104 -10.31 10.14 -64.19
C GLU A 104 -10.62 10.34 -65.68
N THR A 105 -11.87 10.67 -66.03
CA THR A 105 -12.27 10.98 -67.41
C THR A 105 -11.93 12.41 -67.88
N GLU A 106 -11.53 13.32 -66.97
CA GLU A 106 -11.09 14.69 -67.31
C GLU A 106 -9.57 14.81 -67.54
N LYS A 107 -8.84 13.69 -67.65
CA LYS A 107 -7.44 13.63 -68.12
C LYS A 107 -7.36 13.03 -69.52
#